data_AF-A0A5K3G512-F1
#
_entry.id   AF-A0A5K3G512-F1
#
_cell.length_a   1.000
_cell.length_b   1.000
_cell.length_c   1.000
_cell.angle_alpha   90.00
_cell.angle_beta   90.00
_cell.angle_gamma   90.00
#
_symmetry.space_group_name_H-M   'P 1'
#
loop_
_entity.id
_entity.type
_entity.pdbx_description
1 polymer ?
#
loop_
_entity_poly.entity_id
_entity_poly.type
_entity_poly.pdbx_seq_one_letter_code
_entity_poly.pdbx_strand_id
1 'polypeptide(L)' 'IYCPGIEQLAENWVSQCKLEAPDVSANPDYARVGLNYEKVVGKAPTLKKVVRKWIRERKHYVYANNTCTRNCDHYTRVS' A
#
# COMPACT_ATOMS: atom_id res chain seq x y z
N ILE A 1 -1.75 -1.32 -16.50
CA ILE A 1 -1.79 0.06 -17.01
C ILE A 1 -0.95 0.91 -16.08
N TYR A 2 -0.08 1.76 -16.61
CA TYR A 2 0.76 2.67 -15.83
C TYR A 2 0.13 4.07 -15.84
N CYS A 3 0.20 4.78 -14.70
CA CYS A 3 -0.48 6.06 -14.47
C CYS A 3 0.50 7.09 -13.88
N PRO A 4 1.06 8.01 -14.69
CA PRO A 4 2.08 8.97 -14.24
C PRO A 4 1.63 9.86 -13.08
N GLY A 5 0.37 10.32 -13.10
CA GLY A 5 -0.16 11.16 -12.01
C GLY A 5 -0.21 10.43 -10.65
N ILE A 6 -0.44 9.11 -10.67
CA ILE A 6 -0.45 8.30 -9.45
C ILE A 6 0.97 8.04 -8.96
N GLU A 7 1.93 7.86 -9.88
CA GLU A 7 3.35 7.76 -9.52
C GLU A 7 3.83 9.04 -8.83
N GLN A 8 3.49 10.22 -9.37
CA GLN A 8 3.88 11.49 -8.75
C GLN A 8 3.31 11.64 -7.34
N LEU A 9 2.05 11.24 -7.12
CA LEU A 9 1.45 11.23 -5.77
C LEU A 9 2.18 10.26 -4.84
N ALA A 10 2.56 9.08 -5.34
CA ALA A 10 3.34 8.13 -4.55
C ALA A 10 4.71 8.71 -4.14
N GLU A 11 5.44 9.33 -5.08
CA GLU A 11 6.73 10.00 -4.84
C GLU A 11 6.60 11.13 -3.81
N ASN A 12 5.59 11.99 -3.98
CA ASN A 12 5.32 13.11 -3.08
C ASN A 12 5.06 12.63 -1.65
N TRP A 13 4.26 11.57 -1.47
CA TRP A 13 3.97 11.04 -0.14
C TRP A 13 5.18 10.40 0.53
N VAL A 14 5.90 9.51 -0.18
CA VAL A 14 7.05 8.79 0.41
C VAL A 14 8.23 9.72 0.74
N SER A 15 8.35 10.86 0.05
CA SER A 15 9.39 11.87 0.32
C SER A 15 9.33 12.44 1.74
N GLN A 16 8.14 12.46 2.37
CA GLN A 16 7.95 12.98 3.71
C GLN A 16 8.50 12.06 4.81
N CYS A 17 8.85 10.82 4.47
CA CYS A 17 9.38 9.82 5.40
C CYS A 17 8.48 9.53 6.62
N LYS A 18 7.15 9.61 6.44
CA LYS A 18 6.17 9.30 7.49
C LYS A 18 5.54 7.93 7.27
N LEU A 19 5.29 7.20 8.36
CA LEU A 19 4.65 5.88 8.32
C LEU A 19 3.17 5.99 8.71
N GLU A 20 2.45 6.83 7.99
CA GLU A 20 1.03 7.10 8.21
C GLU A 20 0.28 7.26 6.88
N ALA A 21 -1.04 7.14 6.92
CA ALA A 21 -1.89 7.44 5.78
C ALA A 21 -2.05 8.97 5.61
N PRO A 22 -2.22 9.46 4.37
CA PRO A 22 -2.50 10.87 4.14
C PRO A 22 -3.81 11.32 4.78
N ASP A 23 -3.75 12.43 5.51
CA ASP A 23 -4.95 13.19 5.86
C ASP A 23 -5.53 13.79 4.58
N VAL A 24 -6.67 13.26 4.16
CA VAL A 24 -7.37 13.64 2.93
C VAL A 24 -8.00 15.03 3.01
N SER A 25 -8.24 15.57 4.20
CA SER A 25 -8.70 16.95 4.37
C SER A 25 -7.58 17.95 4.05
N ALA A 26 -6.35 17.62 4.44
CA ALA A 26 -5.16 18.42 4.13
C ALA A 26 -4.58 18.11 2.73
N ASN A 27 -4.78 16.89 2.21
CA ASN A 27 -4.21 16.42 0.95
C ASN A 27 -5.30 15.80 0.06
N PRO A 28 -6.19 16.63 -0.52
CA PRO A 28 -7.39 16.15 -1.23
C PRO A 28 -7.08 15.28 -2.46
N ASP A 29 -5.89 15.42 -3.05
CA ASP A 29 -5.46 14.60 -4.20
C ASP A 29 -5.38 13.11 -3.86
N TYR A 30 -5.22 12.76 -2.58
CA TYR A 30 -5.19 11.36 -2.12
C TYR A 30 -6.57 10.78 -1.80
N ALA A 31 -7.64 11.59 -1.83
CA ALA A 31 -8.98 11.15 -1.43
C ALA A 31 -9.58 10.06 -2.34
N ARG A 32 -9.06 9.92 -3.57
CA ARG A 32 -9.59 8.98 -4.58
C ARG A 32 -8.59 7.94 -5.06
N VAL A 33 -7.46 7.81 -4.36
CA VAL A 33 -6.40 6.85 -4.72
C VAL A 33 -6.18 5.84 -3.61
N GLY A 34 -5.92 4.58 -3.99
CA GLY A 34 -5.46 3.57 -3.05
C GLY A 34 -3.98 3.74 -2.75
N LEU A 35 -3.57 3.44 -1.52
CA LEU A 35 -2.17 3.53 -1.09
C LEU A 35 -1.72 2.22 -0.43
N ASN A 36 -0.61 1.68 -0.90
CA ASN A 36 0.20 0.68 -0.21
C ASN A 36 1.64 1.22 -0.14
N TYR A 37 2.26 1.16 1.04
CA TYR A 37 3.66 1.52 1.22
C TYR A 37 4.35 0.48 2.11
N GLU A 38 5.66 0.39 2.00
CA GLU A 38 6.46 -0.58 2.73
C GLU A 38 7.67 0.12 3.33
N LYS A 39 7.85 0.00 4.65
CA LYS A 39 9.08 0.43 5.30
C LYS A 39 10.11 -0.68 5.21
N VAL A 40 11.25 -0.38 4.62
CA VAL A 40 12.36 -1.31 4.49
C VAL A 40 13.50 -0.88 5.40
N VAL A 41 14.03 -1.83 6.18
CA VAL A 41 15.27 -1.65 6.95
C VAL A 41 16.34 -2.56 6.36
N GLY A 42 17.54 -2.03 6.13
CA GLY A 42 18.65 -2.76 5.51
C GLY A 42 18.61 -2.72 3.98
N LYS A 43 18.97 -3.83 3.33
CA LYS A 43 19.08 -3.89 1.86
C LYS A 43 17.72 -3.71 1.19
N ALA A 44 17.62 -2.73 0.29
CA ALA A 44 16.43 -2.49 -0.51
C ALA A 44 16.00 -3.75 -1.29
N PRO A 45 14.73 -4.22 -1.14
CA PRO A 45 14.20 -5.32 -1.93
C PRO A 45 13.86 -4.86 -3.35
N THR A 46 13.66 -5.81 -4.25
CA THR A 46 13.05 -5.50 -5.55
C THR A 46 11.55 -5.25 -5.38
N LEU A 47 10.96 -4.44 -6.25
CA LEU A 47 9.51 -4.20 -6.28
C LEU A 47 8.71 -5.51 -6.30
N LYS A 48 9.16 -6.50 -7.10
CA LYS A 48 8.55 -7.83 -7.16
C LYS A 48 8.51 -8.54 -5.80
N LYS A 49 9.53 -8.38 -4.96
CA LYS A 49 9.55 -8.99 -3.62
C LYS A 49 8.54 -8.29 -2.70
N VAL A 50 8.42 -6.97 -2.78
CA VAL A 50 7.46 -6.18 -2.00
C VAL A 50 6.03 -6.56 -2.38
N VAL A 51 5.67 -6.53 -3.67
CA VAL A 51 4.32 -6.88 -4.14
C VAL A 51 3.96 -8.33 -3.77
N ARG A 52 4.90 -9.28 -3.86
CA ARG A 52 4.66 -10.65 -3.39
C ARG A 52 4.42 -10.74 -1.88
N LYS A 53 5.05 -9.88 -1.09
CA LYS A 53 4.81 -9.82 0.36
C LYS A 53 3.37 -9.37 0.62
N TRP A 54 2.90 -8.31 -0.04
CA TRP A 54 1.51 -7.86 0.04
C TRP A 54 0.52 -8.97 -0.34
N ILE A 55 0.72 -9.64 -1.47
CA ILE A 55 -0.15 -10.75 -1.90
C ILE A 55 -0.16 -11.92 -0.90
N ARG A 56 0.94 -12.18 -0.20
CA ARG A 56 1.03 -13.29 0.77
C ARG A 56 0.13 -13.09 2.00
N GLU A 57 -0.35 -11.88 2.25
CA GLU A 57 -1.32 -11.62 3.32
C GLU A 57 -2.66 -12.34 3.07
N ARG A 58 -2.97 -12.73 1.82
CA ARG A 58 -4.14 -13.55 1.47
C ARG A 58 -4.31 -14.79 2.35
N LYS A 59 -3.21 -15.36 2.86
CA LYS A 59 -3.25 -16.54 3.74
C LYS A 59 -3.94 -16.27 5.08
N HIS A 60 -4.14 -14.99 5.42
CA HIS A 60 -4.83 -14.52 6.60
C HIS A 60 -6.25 -14.01 6.31
N TYR A 61 -6.63 -13.87 5.04
CA TYR A 61 -7.94 -13.38 4.64
C TYR A 61 -8.94 -14.53 4.59
N VAL A 62 -10.07 -14.36 5.27
CA VAL A 62 -11.17 -15.33 5.34
C VAL A 62 -12.28 -14.84 4.42
N TYR A 63 -12.32 -15.37 3.20
CA TYR A 63 -13.28 -14.93 2.18
C TYR A 63 -14.74 -15.16 2.57
N ALA A 64 -15.04 -16.21 3.35
CA ALA A 64 -16.40 -16.56 3.72
C ALA A 64 -17.14 -15.44 4.47
N ASN A 65 -16.40 -14.57 5.18
CA ASN A 65 -16.98 -13.49 5.98
C ASN A 65 -16.24 -12.16 5.82
N ASN A 66 -15.34 -12.04 4.84
CA ASN A 66 -14.51 -10.85 4.60
C ASN A 66 -13.73 -10.36 5.82
N THR A 67 -13.28 -11.29 6.68
CA THR A 67 -12.47 -10.94 7.84
C THR A 67 -11.00 -11.24 7.61
N CYS A 68 -10.13 -10.59 8.38
CA CYS A 68 -8.71 -10.89 8.39
C CYS A 68 -8.30 -11.42 9.76
N THR A 69 -7.55 -12.52 9.77
CA THR A 69 -7.02 -13.13 11.01
C THR A 69 -5.75 -12.44 11.51
N ARG A 70 -5.11 -11.60 10.67
CA ARG A 70 -3.92 -10.79 11.00
C ARG A 70 -3.95 -9.47 10.22
N ASN A 71 -2.89 -9.16 9.47
CA ASN A 71 -2.84 -8.04 8.54
C ASN A 71 -3.16 -8.53 7.12
N CYS A 72 -4.12 -7.86 6.48
CA CYS A 72 -4.53 -8.06 5.08
C CYS A 72 -4.64 -6.74 4.31
N ASP A 73 -4.20 -5.63 4.91
CA ASP A 73 -4.43 -4.27 4.39
C ASP A 73 -3.83 -4.08 3.01
N HIS A 74 -2.67 -4.68 2.75
CA HIS A 74 -2.06 -4.56 1.44
C HIS A 74 -2.74 -5.50 0.44
N TYR A 75 -3.05 -6.72 0.85
CA TYR A 75 -3.71 -7.71 -0.02
C TYR A 75 -5.07 -7.22 -0.51
N THR A 76 -5.92 -6.68 0.36
CA THR A 76 -7.27 -6.19 0.00
C THR A 76 -7.27 -4.96 -0.90
N ARG A 77 -6.13 -4.26 -1.03
CA ARG A 77 -5.95 -3.14 -1.97
C ARG A 77 -5.37 -3.57 -3.32
N VAL A 78 -4.70 -4.72 -3.35
CA VAL A 78 -4.12 -5.29 -4.58
C VAL A 78 -5.14 -6.13 -5.35
N SER A 79 -6.09 -6.76 -4.67
CA SER A 79 -7.03 -7.76 -5.22
C SER A 79 -8.48 -7.34 -5.11
#